data_AF-A0A927AUV0-F1
#
_entry.id   AF-A0A927AUV0-F1
#
_cell.length_a   1.000
_cell.length_b   1.000
_cell.length_c   1.000
_cell.angle_alpha   90.00
_cell.angle_beta   90.00
_cell.angle_gamma   90.00
#
_symmetry.space_group_name_H-M   'P 1'
#
loop_
_entity.id
_entity.type
_entity.pdbx_description
1 polymer ?
#
loop_
_entity_poly.entity_id
_entity_poly.type
_entity_poly.pdbx_seq_one_letter_code
_entity_poly.pdbx_strand_id
1 'polypeptide(L)' 'MDTNTLVIITGYGSVSPKPLRKAYLNKSEETARLRFIQQNPGVRDVSAVLISFDDEFTIRSNGEIVVH' A
#
# COMPACT_ATOMS: atom_id res chain seq x y z
N MET A 1 15.40 17.20 5.66
CA MET A 1 14.74 15.96 6.08
C MET A 1 13.98 15.47 4.88
N ASP A 2 14.33 14.29 4.37
CA ASP A 2 13.66 13.67 3.24
C ASP A 2 12.39 12.99 3.76
N THR A 3 11.22 13.53 3.45
CA THR A 3 9.96 12.91 3.81
C THR A 3 9.79 11.62 3.02
N ASN A 4 9.84 10.49 3.72
CA ASN A 4 9.58 9.19 3.12
C ASN A 4 8.07 9.01 2.93
N THR A 5 7.70 8.30 1.87
CA THR A 5 6.29 7.97 1.61
C THR A 5 6.12 6.48 1.41
N LEU A 6 5.35 5.83 2.28
CA LEU A 6 4.89 4.46 2.07
C LEU A 6 3.52 4.47 1.40
N VAL A 7 3.40 3.76 0.27
CA VAL A 7 2.12 3.49 -0.39
C VAL A 7 1.73 2.05 -0.13
N ILE A 8 0.63 1.84 0.57
CA ILE A 8 0.05 0.52 0.80
C ILE A 8 -1.10 0.33 -0.18
N ILE A 9 -0.94 -0.59 -1.12
CA ILE A 9 -1.99 -0.99 -2.05
C ILE A 9 -2.67 -2.24 -1.50
N THR A 10 -4.00 -2.18 -1.38
CA THR A 10 -4.87 -3.33 -1.08
C THR A 10 -5.74 -3.62 -2.29
N GLY A 11 -5.77 -4.88 -2.74
CA GLY A 11 -6.57 -5.31 -3.87
C GLY A 11 -7.47 -6.50 -3.55
N TYR A 12 -8.64 -6.53 -4.17
CA TYR A 12 -9.58 -7.65 -4.11
C TYR A 12 -9.78 -8.26 -5.50
N GLY A 13 -9.60 -9.57 -5.60
CA GLY A 13 -9.90 -10.33 -6.81
C GLY A 13 -11.36 -10.75 -6.84
N SER A 14 -11.91 -10.94 -8.04
CA SER A 14 -13.32 -11.37 -8.20
C SER A 14 -13.63 -12.75 -7.60
N VAL A 15 -12.62 -13.62 -7.52
CA VAL A 15 -12.77 -15.02 -7.16
C VAL A 15 -12.24 -15.32 -5.74
N SER A 16 -11.37 -14.46 -5.22
CA SER A 16 -10.69 -14.71 -3.94
C SER A 16 -11.15 -13.71 -2.88
N PRO A 17 -11.78 -14.17 -1.78
CA PRO A 17 -12.22 -13.29 -0.69
C PRO A 17 -11.05 -12.73 0.13
N LYS A 18 -9.81 -13.20 -0.10
CA LYS A 18 -8.62 -12.76 0.63
C LYS A 18 -8.05 -11.48 -0.01
N PRO A 19 -7.92 -10.38 0.74
CA PRO A 19 -7.27 -9.16 0.24
C PRO A 19 -5.79 -9.43 -0.04
N LEU A 20 -5.32 -8.97 -1.20
CA LEU A 20 -3.91 -8.92 -1.53
C LEU A 20 -3.38 -7.55 -1.11
N ARG A 21 -2.32 -7.51 -0.30
CA ARG A 21 -1.74 -6.26 0.18
C ARG A 21 -0.27 -6.18 -0.19
N LYS A 22 0.17 -5.02 -0.65
CA LYS A 22 1.58 -4.76 -0.94
C LYS A 22 1.94 -3.33 -0.64
N ALA A 23 3.10 -3.13 -0.02
CA ALA A 23 3.62 -1.83 0.30
C ALA A 23 4.78 -1.44 -0.64
N TYR A 24 4.87 -0.16 -0.97
CA TYR A 24 5.88 0.44 -1.83
C TYR A 24 6.45 1.67 -1.13
N LEU A 25 7.76 1.69 -0.90
CA LEU A 25 8.46 2.80 -0.26
C LEU A 25 9.02 3.77 -1.31
N ASN A 26 8.84 5.06 -1.08
CA ASN A 26 9.34 6.17 -1.91
C ASN A 26 8.96 6.02 -3.38
N LYS A 27 7.69 5.63 -3.61
CA LYS A 27 7.07 5.56 -4.93
C LYS A 27 5.78 6.37 -4.90
N SER A 28 5.45 7.02 -6.01
CA SER A 28 4.15 7.64 -6.21
C SER A 28 3.04 6.59 -6.24
N GLU A 29 1.83 6.97 -5.81
CA GLU A 29 0.66 6.09 -5.80
C GLU A 29 0.41 5.42 -7.16
N GLU A 30 0.46 6.20 -8.24
CA GLU A 30 0.23 5.72 -9.60
C GLU A 30 1.22 4.62 -10.00
N THR A 31 2.50 4.79 -9.68
CA THR A 31 3.54 3.81 -9.98
C THR A 31 3.35 2.53 -9.17
N ALA A 32 3.04 2.68 -7.88
CA ALA A 32 2.76 1.57 -6.98
C ALA A 32 1.53 0.77 -7.45
N ARG A 33 0.46 1.46 -7.82
CA ARG A 33 -0.79 0.88 -8.32
C ARG A 33 -0.59 0.14 -9.64
N LEU A 34 0.10 0.73 -10.61
CA LEU A 34 0.40 0.09 -11.89
C LEU A 34 1.20 -1.20 -11.69
N ARG A 35 2.26 -1.15 -10.87
CA ARG A 35 3.06 -2.34 -10.52
C ARG A 35 2.21 -3.41 -9.84
N PHE A 36 1.33 -3.01 -8.94
CA PHE A 36 0.46 -3.93 -8.22
C PHE A 36 -0.49 -4.67 -9.16
N ILE A 37 -1.14 -3.95 -10.07
CA ILE A 37 -2.07 -4.53 -11.07
C ILE A 37 -1.32 -5.44 -12.04
N GLN A 38 -0.14 -5.03 -12.52
CA GLN A 38 0.69 -5.87 -13.40
C GLN A 38 1.08 -7.21 -12.75
N GLN A 39 1.38 -7.20 -11.45
CA GLN A 39 1.71 -8.40 -10.69
C GLN A 39 0.49 -9.24 -10.33
N ASN A 40 -0.71 -8.64 -10.33
CA ASN A 40 -1.95 -9.27 -9.89
C ASN A 40 -3.07 -8.99 -10.90
N PRO A 41 -3.03 -9.58 -12.11
CA PRO A 41 -3.98 -9.29 -13.19
C PRO A 41 -5.44 -9.66 -12.89
N GLY A 42 -5.68 -10.46 -11.85
CA GLY A 42 -7.03 -10.86 -11.40
C GLY A 42 -7.69 -9.91 -10.40
N VAL A 43 -6.99 -8.84 -9.98
CA VAL A 43 -7.53 -7.85 -9.05
C VAL A 43 -8.42 -6.87 -9.81
N ARG A 44 -9.62 -6.62 -9.27
CA ARG A 44 -10.57 -5.65 -9.85
C ARG A 44 -10.70 -4.39 -9.02
N ASP A 45 -10.81 -4.56 -7.71
CA ASP A 45 -10.92 -3.45 -6.77
C ASP A 45 -9.56 -3.19 -6.15
N VAL A 46 -9.09 -1.94 -6.20
CA VAL A 46 -7.79 -1.53 -5.67
C VAL A 46 -7.96 -0.24 -4.89
N SER A 47 -7.53 -0.27 -3.63
CA SER A 47 -7.46 0.88 -2.74
C SER A 47 -6.02 1.16 -2.34
N ALA A 48 -5.65 2.43 -2.23
CA ALA A 48 -4.31 2.86 -1.83
C ALA A 48 -4.39 3.71 -0.57
N VAL A 49 -3.41 3.54 0.32
CA VAL A 49 -3.20 4.41 1.49
C VAL A 49 -1.77 4.95 1.42
N LEU A 50 -1.63 6.27 1.49
CA LEU A 50 -0.35 6.96 1.53
C LEU A 50 -0.04 7.35 2.97
N ILE A 51 1.19 7.04 3.38
CA ILE A 51 1.70 7.35 4.71
C ILE A 51 3.00 8.11 4.52
N SER A 52 2.97 9.41 4.85
CA SER A 52 4.17 10.24 4.90
C SER A 52 4.77 10.17 6.30
N PHE A 53 6.07 9.93 6.39
CA PHE A 53 6.80 9.85 7.65
C PHE A 53 8.23 10.40 7.47
N ASP A 54 8.85 10.83 8.57
CA ASP A 54 10.20 11.40 8.52
C ASP A 54 11.26 10.30 8.66
N ASP A 55 11.35 9.66 9.83
CA ASP A 55 12.35 8.63 10.14
C ASP A 55 11.71 7.25 10.35
N GLU A 56 10.75 7.15 11.26
CA GLU A 56 10.10 5.89 11.60
C GLU A 56 8.58 6.01 11.79
N PHE A 57 7.89 4.92 11.54
CA PHE A 57 6.48 4.77 11.91
C PHE A 57 6.18 3.29 12.16
N THR A 58 5.19 3.02 13.00
CA THR A 58 4.78 1.67 13.37
C THR A 58 3.37 1.38 12.86
N ILE A 59 3.20 0.24 12.18
CA ILE A 59 1.88 -0.30 11.82
C ILE A 59 1.52 -1.39 12.82
N ARG A 60 0.50 -1.16 13.64
CA ARG A 60 0.02 -2.12 14.63
C ARG A 60 -0.81 -3.23 13.97
N SER A 61 -0.98 -4.35 14.66
CA SER A 61 -1.71 -5.53 14.15
C SER A 61 -3.19 -5.24 13.84
N ASN A 62 -3.77 -4.20 14.42
CA ASN A 62 -5.13 -3.71 14.13
C ASN A 62 -5.18 -2.75 12.92
N GLY A 63 -4.05 -2.45 12.29
CA GLY A 63 -3.95 -1.53 11.16
C GLY A 63 -3.80 -0.07 11.55
N GLU A 64 -3.68 0.26 12.84
CA GLU A 64 -3.37 1.63 13.26
C GLU A 64 -1.94 2.02 12.88
N ILE A 65 -1.80 3.23 12.37
CA ILE A 65 -0.54 3.82 11.95
C ILE A 65 -0.14 4.85 13.02
N VAL A 66 0.98 4.61 13.69
CA VAL A 66 1.57 5.54 14.67
C VAL A 66 2.87 6.08 14.08
N VAL A 67 2.91 7.38 13.82
CA VAL A 67 4.12 8.08 13.36
C VAL A 67 4.85 8.61 14.59
N HIS A 68 6.17 8.46 14.62
CA HIS A 68 7.02 8.94 15.71
C HIS A 68 7.81 10.18 15.31
#